data_AF-A0A352NUR3-F1
#
_entry.id   AF-A0A352NUR3-F1
#
_cell.length_a   1.000
_cell.length_b   1.000
_cell.length_c   1.000
_cell.angle_alpha   90.00
_cell.angle_beta   90.00
_cell.angle_gamma   90.00
#
_symmetry.space_group_name_H-M   'P 1'
#
loop_
_entity.id
_entity.type
_entity.pdbx_description
1 polymer ?
#
loop_
_entity_poly.entity_id
_entity_poly.type
_entity_poly.pdbx_seq_one_letter_code
_entity_poly.pdbx_strand_id
1 'polypeptide(L)'
;GVDINDKHLEVVIRQMTRKVKIEDSGDTELLPGTLIDRFDFEDENNRIMAKGGKPAQGRVALLGITKSALATESFLSAASFQETTRVLTDAAIKG
;
A
#
# COMPACT_ATOMS: atom_id res chain seq x y z
N GLY A 1 -21.28 8.26 -27.13
CA GLY A 1 -20.47 7.89 -25.95
C GLY A 1 -19.06 7.67 -26.41
N VAL A 2 -18.08 7.93 -25.55
CA VAL A 2 -16.68 7.57 -25.84
C VAL A 2 -16.50 6.12 -25.45
N ASP A 3 -15.97 5.31 -26.37
CA ASP A 3 -15.64 3.92 -26.10
C ASP A 3 -14.31 3.85 -25.32
N ILE A 4 -14.32 3.20 -24.16
CA ILE A 4 -13.15 3.06 -23.28
C ILE A 4 -13.00 1.58 -22.99
N ASN A 5 -11.82 1.02 -23.28
CA ASN A 5 -11.53 -0.37 -22.98
C ASN A 5 -11.43 -0.59 -21.46
N ASP A 6 -12.19 -1.57 -20.96
CA ASP A 6 -12.24 -1.95 -19.53
C ASP A 6 -10.86 -2.23 -18.93
N LYS A 7 -9.89 -2.68 -19.74
CA LYS A 7 -8.50 -2.91 -19.29
C LYS A 7 -7.83 -1.66 -18.75
N HIS A 8 -8.15 -0.47 -19.26
CA HIS A 8 -7.61 0.77 -18.70
C HIS A 8 -8.16 1.03 -17.30
N LEU A 9 -9.45 0.81 -17.09
CA LEU A 9 -10.09 0.98 -15.79
C LEU A 9 -9.58 -0.06 -14.78
N GLU A 10 -9.42 -1.31 -15.21
CA GLU A 10 -8.86 -2.40 -14.40
C GLU A 10 -7.48 -2.02 -13.84
N VAL A 11 -6.58 -1.50 -14.69
CA VAL A 11 -5.24 -1.11 -14.26
C VAL A 11 -5.28 0.04 -13.26
N VAL A 12 -6.16 1.02 -13.43
CA VAL A 12 -6.31 2.14 -12.49
C VAL A 12 -6.85 1.64 -11.15
N ILE A 13 -7.93 0.84 -11.16
CA ILE A 13 -8.52 0.28 -9.93
C ILE A 13 -7.50 -0.59 -9.19
N ARG A 14 -6.69 -1.37 -9.92
CA ARG A 14 -5.62 -2.17 -9.31
C ARG A 14 -4.62 -1.32 -8.51
N GLN A 15 -4.29 -0.12 -8.98
CA GLN A 15 -3.43 0.83 -8.23
C GLN A 15 -4.18 1.44 -7.02
N MET A 16 -5.49 1.63 -7.14
CA MET A 16 -6.32 2.15 -6.05
C MET A 16 -6.51 1.13 -4.91
N THR A 17 -6.41 -0.17 -5.17
CA THR A 17 -6.57 -1.26 -4.18
C THR A 17 -5.24 -1.88 -3.72
N ARG A 18 -4.12 -1.19 -3.89
CA ARG A 18 -2.78 -1.74 -3.62
C ARG A 18 -2.41 -1.82 -2.13
N LYS A 19 -3.09 -1.08 -1.26
CA LYS A 19 -2.79 -1.04 0.19
C LYS A 19 -3.76 -1.91 0.99
N VAL A 20 -3.27 -2.51 2.06
CA VAL A 20 -4.04 -3.29 3.03
C VAL A 20 -3.96 -2.59 4.38
N LYS A 21 -5.11 -2.38 5.02
CA LYS A 21 -5.19 -1.90 6.40
C LYS A 21 -5.16 -3.10 7.34
N ILE A 22 -4.20 -3.12 8.25
CA ILE A 22 -4.09 -4.19 9.26
C ILE A 22 -5.22 -4.05 10.28
N GLU A 23 -5.98 -5.13 10.49
CA GLU A 23 -7.02 -5.23 11.52
C GLU A 23 -6.50 -6.00 12.75
N ASP A 24 -5.73 -7.06 12.53
CA ASP A 24 -5.09 -7.87 13.56
C ASP A 24 -3.67 -8.24 13.12
N SER A 25 -2.70 -8.14 14.01
CA SER A 25 -1.30 -8.46 13.74
C SER A 25 -0.99 -9.95 13.74
N GLY A 26 -1.82 -10.77 14.39
CA GLY A 26 -1.46 -12.16 14.66
C GLY A 26 -0.10 -12.26 15.35
N ASP A 27 0.77 -13.12 14.82
CA ASP A 27 2.16 -13.28 15.27
C ASP A 27 3.17 -12.53 14.37
N THR A 28 2.71 -11.64 13.49
CA THR A 28 3.57 -10.79 12.65
C THR A 28 4.06 -9.56 13.41
N GLU A 29 5.09 -8.88 12.89
CA GLU A 29 5.54 -7.58 13.39
C GLU A 29 4.71 -6.39 12.85
N LEU A 30 3.63 -6.67 12.11
CA LEU A 30 2.78 -5.64 11.54
C LEU A 30 1.98 -4.92 12.62
N LEU A 31 1.73 -3.63 12.45
CA LEU A 31 1.03 -2.81 13.44
C LEU A 31 -0.46 -2.64 13.08
N PRO A 32 -1.42 -2.91 13.98
CA PRO A 32 -2.83 -2.71 13.70
C PRO A 32 -3.14 -1.24 13.35
N GLY A 33 -4.04 -1.05 12.40
CA GLY A 33 -4.43 0.28 11.91
C GLY A 33 -3.49 0.90 10.88
N THR A 34 -2.30 0.33 10.65
CA THR A 34 -1.37 0.80 9.61
C THR A 34 -1.80 0.34 8.21
N LEU A 35 -1.35 1.09 7.20
CA LEU A 35 -1.50 0.75 5.79
C LEU A 35 -0.17 0.23 5.27
N ILE A 36 -0.16 -0.98 4.73
CA ILE A 36 1.02 -1.63 4.14
C ILE A 36 0.74 -1.98 2.68
N ASP A 37 1.79 -2.13 1.87
CA ASP A 37 1.63 -2.69 0.52
C ASP A 37 1.07 -4.12 0.58
N ARG A 38 0.18 -4.44 -0.35
CA ARG A 38 -0.43 -5.77 -0.41
C ARG A 38 0.62 -6.87 -0.59
N PHE A 39 1.67 -6.62 -1.36
CA PHE A 39 2.71 -7.62 -1.57
C PHE A 39 3.53 -7.86 -0.31
N ASP A 40 3.93 -6.80 0.40
CA ASP A 40 4.64 -6.92 1.69
C ASP A 40 3.78 -7.62 2.75
N PHE A 41 2.49 -7.34 2.78
CA PHE A 41 1.53 -8.01 3.66
C PHE A 41 1.45 -9.52 3.37
N GLU A 42 1.35 -9.89 2.09
CA GLU A 42 1.32 -11.29 1.66
C GLU A 42 2.64 -12.00 1.98
N ASP A 43 3.79 -11.36 1.75
CA ASP A 43 5.10 -11.92 2.05
C ASP A 43 5.34 -12.15 3.55
N GLU A 44 5.02 -11.18 4.41
CA GLU A 44 5.19 -11.32 5.86
C GLU A 44 4.24 -12.40 6.42
N ASN A 45 3.01 -12.46 5.92
CA ASN A 45 2.08 -13.54 6.28
C ASN A 45 2.59 -14.92 5.84
N ASN A 46 3.09 -15.05 4.61
CA ASN A 46 3.69 -16.30 4.13
C ASN A 46 4.86 -16.73 5.00
N ARG A 47 5.69 -15.78 5.44
CA ARG A 47 6.82 -16.04 6.34
C ARG A 47 6.37 -16.53 7.71
N ILE A 48 5.36 -15.94 8.32
CA ILE A 48 4.83 -16.37 9.63
C ILE A 48 4.11 -17.71 9.53
N MET A 49 3.32 -17.93 8.47
CA MET A 49 2.68 -19.23 8.23
C MET A 49 3.71 -20.36 8.06
N ALA A 50 4.82 -20.11 7.35
CA ALA A 50 5.91 -21.08 7.20
C ALA A 50 6.59 -21.43 8.53
N LYS A 51 6.56 -20.54 9.52
CA LYS A 51 7.03 -20.78 10.89
C LYS A 51 5.99 -21.43 11.79
N GLY A 52 4.77 -21.68 11.29
CA GLY A 52 3.65 -22.24 12.05
C GLY A 52 2.92 -21.24 12.95
N GLY A 53 3.17 -19.94 12.78
CA GLY A 53 2.49 -18.87 13.52
C GLY A 53 1.17 -18.45 12.87
N LYS A 54 0.45 -17.56 13.55
CA LYS A 54 -0.81 -16.98 13.07
C LYS A 54 -0.52 -15.77 12.16
N PRO A 55 -0.99 -15.77 10.90
CA PRO A 55 -0.83 -14.61 10.02
C PRO A 55 -1.65 -13.41 10.52
N ALA A 56 -1.23 -12.22 10.11
CA ALA A 56 -1.99 -11.00 10.28
C ALA A 56 -3.26 -11.00 9.42
N GLN A 57 -4.30 -10.35 9.93
CA GLN A 57 -5.54 -10.11 9.21
C GLN A 57 -5.63 -8.63 8.83
N GLY A 58 -6.15 -8.37 7.64
CA GLY A 58 -6.31 -7.02 7.15
C GLY A 58 -7.37 -6.92 6.06
N ARG A 59 -7.82 -5.70 5.80
CA ARG A 59 -8.80 -5.39 4.75
C ARG A 59 -8.15 -4.52 3.68
N VAL A 60 -8.40 -4.85 2.42
CA VAL A 60 -7.96 -4.02 1.28
C VAL A 60 -8.54 -2.62 1.43
N ALA A 61 -7.68 -1.62 1.36
CA ALA A 61 -8.05 -0.21 1.41
C ALA A 61 -8.18 0.32 -0.02
N LEU A 62 -9.36 0.82 -0.37
CA LEU A 62 -9.57 1.58 -1.60
C LEU A 62 -9.13 3.02 -1.38
N LEU A 63 -8.07 3.43 -2.05
CA LEU A 63 -7.54 4.78 -2.00
C LEU A 63 -7.92 5.55 -3.27
N GLY A 64 -8.21 6.85 -3.14
CA GLY A 64 -8.37 7.74 -4.29
C GLY A 64 -7.05 7.88 -5.07
N ILE A 65 -7.12 8.21 -6.37
CA ILE A 65 -5.95 8.27 -7.27
C ILE A 65 -4.82 9.13 -6.70
N THR A 66 -5.15 10.32 -6.16
CA THR A 66 -4.17 11.22 -5.52
C THR A 66 -3.48 10.56 -4.33
N LYS A 67 -4.24 9.89 -3.46
CA LYS A 67 -3.70 9.23 -2.27
C LYS A 67 -2.89 7.98 -2.63
N SER A 68 -3.30 7.22 -3.64
CA SER A 68 -2.52 6.11 -4.18
C SER A 68 -1.19 6.58 -4.77
N ALA A 69 -1.18 7.69 -5.50
CA ALA A 69 0.03 8.25 -6.09
C ALA A 69 1.03 8.75 -5.03
N LEU A 70 0.54 9.36 -3.94
CA LEU A 70 1.37 9.82 -2.83
C LEU A 70 1.83 8.67 -1.90
N ALA A 71 1.12 7.55 -1.86
CA ALA A 71 1.42 6.38 -1.02
C ALA A 71 2.34 5.35 -1.71
N THR A 72 2.99 5.73 -2.80
CA THR A 72 4.05 4.92 -3.44
C THR A 72 5.31 4.88 -2.57
N GLU A 73 6.12 3.83 -2.73
CA GLU A 73 7.37 3.64 -2.00
C GLU A 73 8.49 4.58 -2.47
N SER A 74 8.45 4.98 -3.74
CA SER A 74 9.44 5.91 -4.29
C SER A 74 9.14 7.34 -3.82
N PHE A 75 9.93 7.84 -2.86
CA PHE A 75 9.81 9.23 -2.41
C PHE A 75 10.02 10.22 -3.58
N LEU A 76 10.89 9.89 -4.53
CA LEU A 76 11.13 10.72 -5.72
C LEU A 76 9.89 10.78 -6.62
N SER A 77 9.24 9.63 -6.85
CA SER A 77 7.98 9.56 -7.61
C SER A 77 6.87 10.34 -6.90
N ALA A 78 6.71 10.17 -5.58
CA ALA A 78 5.70 10.89 -4.81
C ALA A 78 5.96 12.41 -4.83
N ALA A 79 7.21 12.84 -4.64
CA ALA A 79 7.60 14.25 -4.62
C ALA A 79 7.45 14.94 -5.99
N SER A 80 7.57 14.19 -7.09
CA SER A 80 7.34 14.68 -8.45
C SER A 80 5.86 14.89 -8.79
N PHE A 81 4.96 14.24 -8.06
CA PHE A 81 3.52 14.36 -8.26
C PHE A 81 2.99 15.63 -7.60
N GLN A 82 3.01 15.68 -6.25
CA GLN A 82 2.53 16.79 -5.43
C GLN A 82 3.21 16.77 -4.04
N GLU A 83 2.98 17.79 -3.21
CA GLU A 83 3.42 17.86 -1.80
C GLU A 83 4.95 17.69 -1.59
N THR A 84 5.75 18.18 -2.55
CA THR A 84 7.21 17.97 -2.64
C THR A 84 7.95 18.25 -1.33
N THR A 85 7.69 19.38 -0.65
CA THR A 85 8.38 19.73 0.61
C THR A 85 8.11 18.72 1.73
N ARG A 86 6.86 18.26 1.87
CA ARG A 86 6.47 17.29 2.90
C ARG A 86 7.13 15.94 2.62
N VAL A 87 7.02 15.46 1.38
CA VAL A 87 7.56 14.15 0.98
C VAL A 87 9.09 14.09 1.15
N LEU A 88 9.82 15.14 0.75
CA LEU A 88 11.28 15.19 0.92
C LEU A 88 11.69 15.27 2.40
N THR A 89 10.92 15.99 3.23
CA THR A 89 11.15 16.04 4.68
C THR A 89 10.95 14.66 5.32
N ASP A 90 9.83 13.99 5.00
CA ASP A 90 9.53 12.64 5.51
C ASP A 90 10.60 11.63 5.09
N ALA A 91 11.11 11.73 3.86
CA ALA A 91 12.18 10.87 3.35
C ALA A 91 13.51 11.13 4.07
N ALA A 92 13.86 12.40 4.34
CA ALA A 92 15.08 12.77 5.04
C ALA A 92 15.09 12.35 6.53
N ILE A 93 13.92 12.19 7.16
CA ILE A 93 13.80 11.70 8.54
C ILE A 93 13.91 10.17 8.60
N LYS A 94 13.47 9.46 7.56
CA LYS A 94 13.49 7.99 7.48
C LYS A 94 14.82 7.41 6.96
N GLY A 95 15.60 8.20 6.24
CA GLY A 95 16.95 7.87 5.76
C GLY A 95 18.00 8.13 6.82
#